data_AF-A0A958G958-F1
#
_entry.id   AF-A0A958G958-F1
#
_cell.length_a   1.000
_cell.length_b   1.000
_cell.length_c   1.000
_cell.angle_alpha   90.00
_cell.angle_beta   90.00
_cell.angle_gamma   90.00
#
_symmetry.space_group_name_H-M   'P 1'
#
loop_
_entity.id
_entity.type
_entity.pdbx_description
1 polymer ?
#
loop_
_entity_poly.entity_id
_entity_poly.type
_entity_poly.pdbx_seq_one_letter_code
_entity_poly.pdbx_strand_id
1 'polypeptide(L)'
;MPPQIGYFNTMTTSTPIFILTSEWQDLQRRHLLRYYGLSRELGTVEVVIDHQKPLFFIPRSASFTAGLHHAERKAVPLKNFAGEDVDALYFSTRQALRDTERLLRAGDIPTYEADVQPDRRYLMERFIYAQAEVSGKAVKKGRLTSFLNPKLIPCEVTPRLVTVSLDIETGPEDALYSIAVHLVAHGREEKR
;
A
#
# COMPACT_ATOMS: atom_id res chain seq x y z
N MET A 1 11.84 -17.34 -43.55
CA MET A 1 12.04 -17.92 -42.21
C MET A 1 11.50 -16.94 -41.19
N PRO A 2 10.54 -17.32 -40.34
CA PRO A 2 10.07 -16.43 -39.28
C PRO A 2 11.13 -16.32 -38.16
N PRO A 3 11.30 -15.14 -37.55
CA PRO A 3 12.27 -14.94 -36.48
C PRO A 3 11.87 -15.73 -35.24
N GLN A 4 12.85 -16.41 -34.63
CA GLN A 4 12.70 -17.08 -33.35
C GLN A 4 12.40 -16.04 -32.26
N ILE A 5 11.17 -16.06 -31.75
CA ILE A 5 10.79 -15.29 -30.56
C ILE A 5 11.51 -15.94 -29.38
N GLY A 6 12.50 -15.23 -28.84
CA GLY A 6 13.24 -15.66 -27.66
C GLY A 6 12.29 -15.89 -26.50
N TYR A 7 12.29 -17.11 -25.96
CA TYR A 7 11.63 -17.45 -24.71
C TYR A 7 12.31 -16.64 -23.59
N PHE A 8 11.69 -15.55 -23.15
CA PHE A 8 12.07 -14.94 -21.88
C PHE A 8 11.72 -15.95 -20.79
N ASN A 9 12.76 -16.55 -20.20
CA ASN A 9 12.62 -17.40 -19.04
C ASN A 9 11.96 -16.57 -17.92
N THR A 10 10.68 -16.81 -17.65
CA THR A 10 9.89 -16.04 -16.68
C THR A 10 10.17 -16.56 -15.28
N MET A 11 11.41 -16.37 -14.82
CA MET A 11 11.76 -16.75 -13.46
C MET A 11 10.98 -15.88 -12.47
N THR A 12 10.27 -16.55 -11.57
CA THR A 12 9.68 -15.91 -10.39
C THR A 12 10.83 -15.46 -9.49
N THR A 13 10.84 -14.20 -9.11
CA THR A 13 11.80 -13.64 -8.15
C THR A 13 11.17 -13.67 -6.76
N SER A 14 11.90 -14.19 -5.77
CA SER A 14 11.50 -14.18 -4.36
C SER A 14 12.62 -13.56 -3.54
N THR A 15 12.32 -12.58 -2.70
CA THR A 15 13.33 -11.95 -1.83
C THR A 15 12.70 -11.29 -0.60
N PRO A 16 13.40 -11.26 0.55
CA PRO A 16 13.00 -10.43 1.68
C PRO A 16 13.05 -8.94 1.35
N ILE A 17 12.03 -8.21 1.79
CA ILE A 17 11.90 -6.76 1.70
C ILE A 17 11.53 -6.15 3.05
N PHE A 18 12.04 -4.95 3.28
CA PHE A 18 11.57 -4.07 4.36
C PHE A 18 10.83 -2.88 3.74
N ILE A 19 9.52 -2.80 3.95
CA ILE A 19 8.65 -1.72 3.49
C ILE A 19 8.96 -0.45 4.30
N LEU A 20 9.22 0.65 3.60
CA LEU A 20 9.55 1.96 4.18
C LEU A 20 8.38 2.94 4.07
N THR A 21 7.71 2.96 2.93
CA THR A 21 6.58 3.83 2.67
C THR A 21 5.49 3.06 1.94
N SER A 22 4.26 3.49 2.16
CA SER A 22 3.09 3.03 1.43
C SER A 22 2.26 4.24 1.03
N GLU A 23 1.63 4.11 -0.13
CA GLU A 23 0.69 5.09 -0.64
C GLU A 23 -0.43 4.37 -1.39
N TRP A 24 -1.51 5.08 -1.63
CA TRP A 24 -2.60 4.60 -2.48
C TRP A 24 -3.02 5.71 -3.42
N GLN A 25 -3.54 5.32 -4.58
CA GLN A 25 -4.01 6.25 -5.59
C GLN A 25 -5.22 5.67 -6.31
N ASP A 26 -6.23 6.50 -6.55
CA ASP A 26 -7.30 6.19 -7.48
C ASP A 26 -6.88 6.64 -8.90
N LEU A 27 -6.73 5.70 -9.84
CA LEU A 27 -6.33 5.96 -11.22
C LEU A 27 -7.28 5.25 -12.19
N GLN A 28 -7.92 6.00 -13.10
CA GLN A 28 -8.83 5.44 -14.13
C GLN A 28 -9.88 4.45 -13.55
N ARG A 29 -10.50 4.79 -12.40
CA ARG A 29 -11.44 3.94 -11.64
C ARG A 29 -10.84 2.64 -11.09
N ARG A 30 -9.52 2.55 -10.99
CA ARG A 30 -8.80 1.49 -10.29
C ARG A 30 -8.21 2.07 -9.01
N HIS A 31 -8.30 1.31 -7.93
CA HIS A 31 -7.61 1.63 -6.70
C HIS A 31 -6.26 0.91 -6.70
N LEU A 32 -5.18 1.66 -6.59
CA LEU A 32 -3.81 1.16 -6.58
C LEU A 32 -3.23 1.34 -5.18
N LEU A 33 -2.57 0.31 -4.68
CA LEU A 33 -1.70 0.39 -3.51
C LEU A 33 -0.26 0.30 -4.00
N ARG A 34 0.62 1.15 -3.48
CA ARG A 34 2.05 1.11 -3.74
C ARG A 34 2.81 1.02 -2.43
N TYR A 35 3.84 0.18 -2.42
CA TYR A 35 4.76 0.03 -1.32
C TYR A 35 6.18 0.19 -1.85
N TYR A 36 6.97 1.04 -1.22
CA TYR A 36 8.40 1.15 -1.50
C TYR A 36 9.19 0.59 -0.34
N GLY A 37 10.18 -0.24 -0.66
CA GLY A 37 10.99 -0.91 0.35
C GLY A 37 12.41 -1.21 -0.13
N LEU A 38 13.14 -1.90 0.72
CA LEU A 38 14.52 -2.32 0.48
C LEU A 38 14.63 -3.84 0.50
N SER A 39 15.26 -4.40 -0.51
CA SER A 39 15.79 -5.77 -0.52
C SER A 39 17.32 -5.71 -0.52
N ARG A 40 17.95 -6.65 0.19
CA ARG A 40 19.42 -6.81 0.15
C ARG A 40 19.92 -7.24 -1.23
N GLU A 41 19.09 -7.95 -1.98
CA GLU A 41 19.43 -8.51 -3.29
C GLU A 41 19.05 -7.57 -4.42
N LEU A 42 17.89 -6.91 -4.32
CA LEU A 42 17.32 -6.10 -5.41
C LEU A 42 17.51 -4.59 -5.24
N GLY A 43 17.97 -4.13 -4.08
CA GLY A 43 18.05 -2.71 -3.75
C GLY A 43 16.65 -2.13 -3.50
N THR A 44 16.32 -1.01 -4.13
CA THR A 44 14.99 -0.40 -4.01
C THR A 44 13.95 -1.24 -4.72
N VAL A 45 12.87 -1.58 -4.00
CA VAL A 45 11.75 -2.37 -4.50
C VAL A 45 10.49 -1.54 -4.49
N GLU A 46 9.70 -1.63 -5.56
CA GLU A 46 8.31 -1.17 -5.63
C GLU A 46 7.39 -2.39 -5.70
N VAL A 47 6.34 -2.40 -4.89
CA VAL A 47 5.24 -3.36 -5.00
C VAL A 47 3.97 -2.60 -5.32
N VAL A 48 3.29 -2.98 -6.42
CA VAL A 48 2.01 -2.41 -6.84
C VAL A 48 0.93 -3.46 -6.73
N ILE A 49 -0.16 -3.15 -6.02
CA ILE A 49 -1.37 -3.98 -5.92
C ILE A 49 -2.52 -3.23 -6.58
N ASP A 50 -3.11 -3.80 -7.63
CA ASP A 50 -4.13 -3.14 -8.45
C ASP A 50 -5.48 -3.89 -8.52
N HIS A 51 -5.62 -4.92 -7.70
CA HIS A 51 -6.82 -5.75 -7.56
C HIS A 51 -7.49 -5.63 -6.18
N GLN A 52 -6.90 -4.88 -5.25
CA GLN A 52 -7.49 -4.64 -3.93
C GLN A 52 -8.45 -3.46 -3.98
N LYS A 53 -9.71 -3.70 -3.59
CA LYS A 53 -10.74 -2.67 -3.48
C LYS A 53 -10.78 -2.09 -2.05
N PRO A 54 -10.96 -0.78 -1.87
CA PRO A 54 -11.36 -0.21 -0.58
C PRO A 54 -12.68 -0.80 -0.11
N LEU A 55 -12.83 -1.00 1.20
CA LEU A 55 -14.06 -1.53 1.78
C LEU A 55 -14.31 -1.00 3.20
N PHE A 56 -15.56 -1.14 3.65
CA PHE A 56 -15.95 -1.09 5.06
C PHE A 56 -17.17 -1.99 5.28
N PHE A 57 -17.58 -2.15 6.54
CA PHE A 57 -18.70 -3.01 6.89
C PHE A 57 -19.93 -2.22 7.36
N ILE A 58 -21.12 -2.78 7.14
CA ILE A 58 -22.41 -2.27 7.65
C ILE A 58 -23.20 -3.43 8.26
N PRO A 59 -24.17 -3.17 9.17
CA PRO A 59 -25.09 -4.20 9.62
C PRO A 59 -25.81 -4.86 8.44
N ARG A 60 -25.92 -6.19 8.44
CA ARG A 60 -26.61 -6.92 7.36
C ARG A 60 -28.09 -6.54 7.24
N SER A 61 -28.71 -6.16 8.36
CA SER A 61 -30.09 -5.67 8.42
C SER A 61 -30.27 -4.27 7.82
N ALA A 62 -29.19 -3.50 7.57
CA ALA A 62 -29.30 -2.14 7.06
C ALA A 62 -29.90 -2.12 5.64
N SER A 63 -30.91 -1.27 5.45
CA SER A 63 -31.51 -1.01 4.15
C SER A 63 -30.57 -0.14 3.32
N PHE A 64 -29.84 -0.76 2.39
CA PHE A 64 -28.90 -0.07 1.51
C PHE A 64 -28.77 -0.79 0.16
N THR A 65 -29.08 -0.06 -0.91
CA THR A 65 -29.02 -0.56 -2.30
C THR A 65 -27.68 -0.18 -2.94
N ALA A 66 -26.69 -1.07 -2.80
CA ALA A 66 -25.29 -0.79 -3.17
C ALA A 66 -25.08 -0.41 -4.65
N GLY A 67 -25.88 -0.99 -5.56
CA GLY A 67 -25.81 -0.72 -6.99
C GLY A 67 -26.05 0.74 -7.38
N LEU A 68 -26.80 1.50 -6.56
CA LEU A 68 -27.06 2.92 -6.79
C LEU A 68 -25.87 3.83 -6.42
N HIS A 69 -24.90 3.29 -5.68
CA HIS A 69 -23.78 4.04 -5.11
C HIS A 69 -22.42 3.52 -5.59
N HIS A 70 -22.40 2.80 -6.71
CA HIS A 70 -21.19 2.17 -7.27
C HIS A 70 -20.44 1.29 -6.25
N ALA A 71 -21.19 0.69 -5.32
CA ALA A 71 -20.68 -0.21 -4.31
C ALA A 71 -21.13 -1.65 -4.62
N GLU A 72 -20.28 -2.61 -4.28
CA GLU A 72 -20.61 -4.03 -4.30
C GLU A 72 -20.83 -4.49 -2.86
N ARG A 73 -22.04 -4.96 -2.54
CA ARG A 73 -22.38 -5.47 -1.21
C ARG A 73 -22.27 -6.98 -1.18
N LYS A 74 -21.55 -7.52 -0.20
CA LYS A 74 -21.33 -8.97 -0.06
C LYS A 74 -21.52 -9.40 1.38
N ALA A 75 -22.31 -10.46 1.59
CA ALA A 75 -22.41 -11.12 2.88
C ALA A 75 -21.07 -11.79 3.24
N VAL A 76 -20.62 -11.58 4.47
CA VAL A 76 -19.36 -12.12 5.00
C VAL A 76 -19.61 -12.86 6.32
N PRO A 77 -18.80 -13.87 6.67
CA PRO A 77 -18.93 -14.61 7.93
C PRO A 77 -18.29 -13.82 9.10
N LEU A 78 -18.66 -12.55 9.24
CA LEU A 78 -18.16 -11.64 10.27
C LEU A 78 -19.32 -11.03 11.06
N LYS A 79 -19.03 -10.63 12.28
CA LYS A 79 -19.95 -9.98 13.21
C LYS A 79 -19.34 -8.69 13.74
N ASN A 80 -20.17 -7.71 14.09
CA ASN A 80 -19.74 -6.54 14.85
C ASN A 80 -19.53 -6.90 16.34
N PHE A 81 -19.10 -5.92 17.14
CA PHE A 81 -18.90 -6.12 18.59
C PHE A 81 -20.19 -6.43 19.37
N ALA A 82 -21.36 -6.13 18.82
CA ALA A 82 -22.65 -6.50 19.40
C ALA A 82 -23.09 -7.94 19.02
N GLY A 83 -22.31 -8.67 18.23
CA GLY A 83 -22.64 -10.03 17.78
C GLY A 83 -23.58 -10.09 16.57
N GLU A 84 -23.91 -8.93 15.99
CA GLU A 84 -24.78 -8.82 14.82
C GLU A 84 -23.98 -9.08 13.54
N ASP A 85 -24.62 -9.73 12.59
CA ASP A 85 -24.00 -10.02 11.30
C ASP A 85 -23.78 -8.74 10.48
N VAL A 86 -22.65 -8.68 9.78
CA VAL A 86 -22.30 -7.57 8.89
C VAL A 86 -22.17 -8.02 7.44
N ASP A 87 -22.29 -7.05 6.54
CA ASP A 87 -21.93 -7.17 5.13
C ASP A 87 -20.76 -6.24 4.82
N ALA A 88 -19.91 -6.65 3.89
CA ALA A 88 -18.85 -5.81 3.34
C ALA A 88 -19.37 -5.02 2.14
N LEU A 89 -19.04 -3.72 2.09
CA LEU A 89 -19.22 -2.86 0.92
C LEU A 89 -17.86 -2.62 0.28
N TYR A 90 -17.70 -3.03 -0.98
CA TYR A 90 -16.49 -2.81 -1.77
C TYR A 90 -16.70 -1.67 -2.76
N PHE A 91 -15.66 -0.86 -2.95
CA PHE A 91 -15.69 0.34 -3.79
C PHE A 91 -14.61 0.28 -4.87
N SER A 92 -14.82 0.98 -5.98
CA SER A 92 -13.81 1.13 -7.04
C SER A 92 -12.76 2.20 -6.73
N THR A 93 -13.13 3.18 -5.88
CA THR A 93 -12.28 4.32 -5.50
C THR A 93 -12.44 4.64 -4.01
N ARG A 94 -11.45 5.32 -3.43
CA ARG A 94 -11.54 5.82 -2.05
C ARG A 94 -12.58 6.94 -1.93
N GLN A 95 -12.74 7.76 -2.97
CA GLN A 95 -13.77 8.81 -2.99
C GLN A 95 -15.18 8.23 -2.88
N ALA A 96 -15.52 7.20 -3.66
CA ALA A 96 -16.83 6.54 -3.60
C ALA A 96 -17.11 5.94 -2.20
N LEU A 97 -16.07 5.40 -1.56
CA LEU A 97 -16.15 4.92 -0.19
C LEU A 97 -16.48 6.07 0.78
N ARG A 98 -15.78 7.20 0.71
CA ARG A 98 -16.01 8.37 1.59
C ARG A 98 -17.41 8.96 1.38
N ASP A 99 -17.87 9.07 0.14
CA ASP A 99 -19.20 9.62 -0.15
C ASP A 99 -20.32 8.70 0.37
N THR A 100 -20.16 7.39 0.20
CA THR A 100 -21.11 6.40 0.73
C THR A 100 -21.11 6.36 2.25
N GLU A 101 -19.94 6.44 2.89
CA GLU A 101 -19.85 6.52 4.36
C GLU A 101 -20.60 7.75 4.90
N ARG A 102 -20.44 8.92 4.26
CA ARG A 102 -21.16 10.14 4.65
C ARG A 102 -22.67 9.98 4.49
N LEU A 103 -23.11 9.40 3.37
CA LEU A 103 -24.52 9.14 3.10
C LEU A 103 -25.14 8.22 4.17
N LEU A 104 -24.47 7.10 4.46
CA LEU A 104 -24.95 6.14 5.46
C LEU A 104 -25.01 6.75 6.85
N ARG A 105 -23.99 7.53 7.22
CA ARG A 105 -23.98 8.26 8.49
C ARG A 105 -25.12 9.27 8.60
N ALA A 106 -25.46 9.97 7.51
CA ALA A 106 -26.60 10.89 7.48
C ALA A 106 -27.96 10.18 7.60
N GLY A 107 -28.03 8.89 7.27
CA GLY A 107 -29.21 8.04 7.45
C GLY A 107 -29.15 7.16 8.69
N ASP A 108 -28.32 7.50 9.68
CA ASP A 108 -28.14 6.75 10.94
C ASP A 108 -27.76 5.26 10.78
N ILE A 109 -27.14 4.91 9.65
CA ILE A 109 -26.60 3.56 9.44
C ILE A 109 -25.13 3.55 9.90
N PRO A 110 -24.78 2.77 10.94
CA PRO A 110 -23.40 2.69 11.40
C PRO A 110 -22.51 2.01 10.37
N THR A 111 -21.28 2.51 10.27
CA THR A 111 -20.22 1.90 9.45
C THR A 111 -19.10 1.43 10.37
N TYR A 112 -18.45 0.32 10.00
CA TYR A 112 -17.34 -0.25 10.75
C TYR A 112 -16.08 -0.30 9.90
N GLU A 113 -14.96 0.12 10.50
CA GLU A 113 -13.62 0.14 9.91
C GLU A 113 -13.45 0.94 8.61
N ALA A 114 -14.32 1.93 8.37
CA ALA A 114 -14.25 2.76 7.18
C ALA A 114 -13.02 3.70 7.16
N ASP A 115 -12.53 4.05 8.35
CA ASP A 115 -11.36 4.89 8.60
C ASP A 115 -10.02 4.20 8.32
N VAL A 116 -9.99 2.86 8.23
CA VAL A 116 -8.77 2.11 7.92
C VAL A 116 -8.29 2.45 6.51
N GLN A 117 -7.01 2.85 6.41
CA GLN A 117 -6.38 3.16 5.13
C GLN A 117 -6.19 1.88 4.30
N PRO A 118 -6.50 1.88 2.99
CA PRO A 118 -6.49 0.66 2.18
C PRO A 118 -5.14 -0.07 2.09
N ASP A 119 -4.04 0.68 2.03
CA ASP A 119 -2.67 0.19 2.05
C ASP A 119 -2.33 -0.49 3.39
N ARG A 120 -2.74 0.13 4.51
CA ARG A 120 -2.59 -0.48 5.84
C ARG A 120 -3.44 -1.75 5.98
N ARG A 121 -4.69 -1.72 5.50
CA ARG A 121 -5.59 -2.88 5.53
C ARG A 121 -4.99 -4.08 4.83
N TYR A 122 -4.42 -3.87 3.65
CA TYR A 122 -3.81 -4.95 2.86
C TYR A 122 -2.66 -5.65 3.61
N LEU A 123 -1.80 -4.90 4.29
CA LEU A 123 -0.71 -5.47 5.10
C LEU A 123 -1.23 -6.11 6.40
N MET A 124 -2.14 -5.45 7.11
CA MET A 124 -2.73 -5.91 8.36
C MET A 124 -3.42 -7.27 8.21
N GLU A 125 -4.22 -7.46 7.17
CA GLU A 125 -4.91 -8.72 6.87
C GLU A 125 -3.95 -9.87 6.55
N ARG A 126 -2.66 -9.57 6.31
CA ARG A 126 -1.59 -10.53 6.06
C ARG A 126 -0.59 -10.63 7.21
N PHE A 127 -0.86 -9.98 8.34
CA PHE A 127 0.05 -9.88 9.49
C PHE A 127 1.43 -9.30 9.12
N ILE A 128 1.47 -8.44 8.11
CA ILE A 128 2.68 -7.76 7.67
C ILE A 128 2.70 -6.39 8.34
N TYR A 129 3.79 -6.12 9.07
CA TYR A 129 4.09 -4.77 9.53
C TYR A 129 4.95 -4.07 8.47
N ALA A 130 6.28 -4.17 8.57
CA ALA A 130 7.21 -3.67 7.56
C ALA A 130 7.99 -4.80 6.86
N GLN A 131 8.15 -5.94 7.52
CA GLN A 131 9.01 -7.02 7.05
C GLN A 131 8.19 -8.04 6.28
N ALA A 132 8.54 -8.30 5.02
CA ALA A 132 7.83 -9.23 4.17
C ALA A 132 8.78 -9.95 3.21
N GLU A 133 8.39 -11.13 2.75
CA GLU A 133 8.95 -11.72 1.54
C GLU A 133 8.02 -11.39 0.37
N VAL A 134 8.61 -10.84 -0.70
CA VAL A 134 7.92 -10.60 -1.98
C VAL A 134 8.27 -11.70 -2.96
N SER A 135 7.24 -12.29 -3.59
CA SER A 135 7.41 -13.33 -4.61
C SER A 135 6.53 -13.05 -5.82
N GLY A 136 7.14 -12.93 -7.00
CA GLY A 136 6.41 -12.66 -8.23
C GLY A 136 7.31 -12.34 -9.42
N LYS A 137 6.70 -11.85 -10.50
CA LYS A 137 7.44 -11.37 -11.68
C LYS A 137 8.00 -9.98 -11.38
N ALA A 138 9.32 -9.87 -11.42
CA ALA A 138 10.03 -8.61 -11.21
C ALA A 138 10.39 -7.94 -12.54
N VAL A 139 10.25 -6.61 -12.60
CA VAL A 139 10.72 -5.79 -13.72
C VAL A 139 11.70 -4.76 -13.20
N LYS A 140 12.95 -4.79 -13.67
CA LYS A 140 13.98 -3.84 -13.28
C LYS A 140 13.96 -2.60 -14.18
N LYS A 141 13.89 -1.42 -13.57
CA LYS A 141 13.99 -0.10 -14.23
C LYS A 141 15.03 0.75 -13.51
N GLY A 142 16.25 0.78 -14.05
CA GLY A 142 17.37 1.46 -13.39
C GLY A 142 17.68 0.85 -12.02
N ARG A 143 17.57 1.64 -10.96
CA ARG A 143 17.78 1.20 -9.57
C ARG A 143 16.53 0.64 -8.88
N LEU A 144 15.37 0.74 -9.53
CA LEU A 144 14.10 0.26 -8.99
C LEU A 144 13.75 -1.11 -9.56
N THR A 145 13.41 -2.06 -8.70
CA THR A 145 12.82 -3.34 -9.09
C THR A 145 11.34 -3.35 -8.73
N SER A 146 10.46 -3.43 -9.72
CA SER A 146 9.01 -3.32 -9.53
C SER A 146 8.31 -4.67 -9.68
N PHE A 147 7.36 -4.94 -8.79
CA PHE A 147 6.49 -6.11 -8.79
C PHE A 147 5.04 -5.67 -8.94
N LEU A 148 4.32 -6.22 -9.92
CA LEU A 148 2.88 -6.02 -10.07
C LEU A 148 2.13 -7.25 -9.55
N ASN A 149 1.25 -7.03 -8.57
CA ASN A 149 0.47 -8.04 -7.88
C ASN A 149 1.28 -9.28 -7.42
N PRO A 150 2.45 -9.09 -6.76
CA PRO A 150 3.18 -10.22 -6.20
C PRO A 150 2.41 -10.82 -5.02
N LYS A 151 2.86 -12.00 -4.60
CA LYS A 151 2.55 -12.53 -3.28
C LYS A 151 3.43 -11.81 -2.24
N LEU A 152 2.81 -11.36 -1.16
CA LEU A 152 3.49 -10.85 0.03
C LEU A 152 3.14 -11.73 1.24
N ILE A 153 4.15 -12.17 1.97
CA ILE A 153 3.99 -12.91 3.23
C ILE A 153 4.88 -12.28 4.32
N PRO A 154 4.50 -12.38 5.61
CA PRO A 154 5.37 -11.91 6.68
C PRO A 154 6.70 -12.67 6.69
N CYS A 155 7.78 -11.96 6.98
CA CYS A 155 9.14 -12.50 7.04
C CYS A 155 9.92 -11.72 8.10
N GLU A 156 11.01 -12.27 8.62
CA GLU A 156 11.96 -11.53 9.45
C GLU A 156 13.11 -11.02 8.57
N VAL A 157 13.27 -9.69 8.51
CA VAL A 157 14.38 -9.04 7.81
C VAL A 157 14.72 -7.69 8.44
N THR A 158 16.01 -7.51 8.76
CA THR A 158 16.54 -6.22 9.19
C THR A 158 17.10 -5.46 7.97
N PRO A 159 16.59 -4.24 7.67
CA PRO A 159 17.07 -3.45 6.55
C PRO A 159 18.46 -2.90 6.84
N ARG A 160 19.22 -2.63 5.78
CA ARG A 160 20.43 -1.79 5.87
C ARG A 160 20.07 -0.41 5.34
N LEU A 161 19.73 0.49 6.25
CA LEU A 161 19.35 1.85 5.90
C LEU A 161 20.59 2.68 5.54
N VAL A 162 20.38 3.62 4.63
CA VAL A 162 21.25 4.78 4.44
C VAL A 162 20.55 5.93 5.14
N THR A 163 21.24 6.58 6.07
CA THR A 163 20.67 7.64 6.91
C THR A 163 21.33 8.96 6.58
N VAL A 164 20.52 10.01 6.46
CA VAL A 164 20.98 11.40 6.34
C VAL A 164 20.43 12.17 7.52
N SER A 165 21.30 12.89 8.23
CA SER A 165 20.95 13.94 9.17
C SER A 165 21.14 15.29 8.46
N LEU A 166 20.09 16.10 8.47
CA LEU A 166 20.01 17.38 7.77
C LEU A 166 19.78 18.48 8.81
N ASP A 167 20.54 19.56 8.69
CA ASP A 167 20.38 20.77 9.51
C ASP A 167 20.31 22.00 8.60
N ILE A 168 19.43 22.95 8.92
CA ILE A 168 19.11 24.11 8.08
C ILE A 168 19.17 25.35 8.94
N GLU A 169 19.93 26.35 8.48
CA GLU A 169 20.02 27.66 9.12
C GLU A 169 19.42 28.72 8.21
N THR A 170 18.60 29.60 8.80
CA THR A 170 17.91 30.68 8.09
C THR A 170 18.18 32.04 8.72
N GLY A 171 18.05 33.08 7.91
CA GLY A 171 18.16 34.48 8.31
C GLY A 171 16.82 35.21 8.38
N PRO A 172 16.86 36.56 8.52
CA PRO A 172 15.69 37.40 8.35
C PRO A 172 15.03 37.15 6.98
N GLU A 173 13.71 37.34 6.91
CA GLU A 173 12.90 37.13 5.70
C GLU A 173 13.00 35.70 5.11
N ASP A 174 13.17 34.68 5.98
CA ASP A 174 13.29 33.26 5.62
C ASP A 174 14.43 32.95 4.63
N ALA A 175 15.46 33.81 4.60
CA ALA A 175 16.63 33.61 3.75
C ALA A 175 17.39 32.34 4.16
N LEU A 176 17.51 31.37 3.28
CA LEU A 176 18.31 30.17 3.52
C LEU A 176 19.80 30.52 3.57
N TYR A 177 20.45 30.32 4.71
CA TYR A 177 21.88 30.63 4.90
C TYR A 177 22.76 29.42 4.67
N SER A 178 22.43 28.28 5.26
CA SER A 178 23.19 27.04 5.06
C SER A 178 22.33 25.80 5.22
N ILE A 179 22.81 24.71 4.60
CA ILE A 179 22.30 23.36 4.78
C ILE A 179 23.52 22.50 5.11
N ALA A 180 23.52 21.86 6.27
CA ALA A 180 24.53 20.88 6.64
C ALA A 180 23.99 19.46 6.47
N VAL A 181 24.81 18.56 5.94
CA VAL A 181 24.44 17.18 5.62
C VAL A 181 25.44 16.20 6.23
N HIS A 182 24.96 15.31 7.07
CA HIS A 182 25.72 14.18 7.59
C HIS A 182 25.12 12.86 7.09
N LEU A 183 25.86 12.14 6.24
CA LEU A 183 25.45 10.88 5.62
C LEU A 183 26.13 9.69 6.33
N VAL A 184 25.34 8.71 6.73
CA VAL A 184 25.79 7.41 7.22
C VAL A 184 25.28 6.34 6.28
N ALA A 185 26.20 5.72 5.53
CA ALA A 185 25.87 4.70 4.54
C ALA A 185 26.80 3.49 4.70
N HIS A 186 26.24 2.31 4.97
CA HIS A 186 27.00 1.05 4.99
C HIS A 186 28.24 1.08 5.91
N GLY A 187 28.17 1.76 7.06
CA GLY A 187 29.28 1.90 8.00
C GLY A 187 30.35 2.92 7.58
N ARG A 188 30.08 3.74 6.57
CA ARG A 188 30.90 4.90 6.19
C ARG A 188 30.17 6.19 6.56
N GLU A 189 30.92 7.19 6.97
CA GLU A 189 30.43 8.52 7.33
C GLU A 189 30.97 9.56 6.33
N GLU A 190 30.10 10.46 5.87
CA GLU A 190 30.46 11.60 5.02
C GLU A 190 29.77 12.86 5.55
N LYS A 191 30.52 13.97 5.67
CA LYS A 191 30.06 15.27 6.18
C LYS A 191 30.23 16.32 5.09
N ARG A 192 29.17 17.08 4.78
CA ARG A 192 29.17 18.15 3.77
C ARG A 192 28.40 19.37 4.24
#